data_AF-A0A7Z2VLC9-F1
#
_entry.id   AF-A0A7Z2VLC9-F1
#
_cell.length_a   1.000
_cell.length_b   1.000
_cell.length_c   1.000
_cell.angle_alpha   90.00
_cell.angle_beta   90.00
_cell.angle_gamma   90.00
#
_symmetry.space_group_name_H-M   'P 1'
#
loop_
_entity.id
_entity.type
_entity.pdbx_description
1 polymer ?
#
loop_
_entity_poly.entity_id
_entity_poly.type
_entity_poly.pdbx_seq_one_letter_code
_entity_poly.pdbx_strand_id
1 'polypeptide(L)'
;MLPRLRRYGCILGMSLLLTSCGAESGGNNGGGQMSYKEVKSMVIDILGSEEAQKAMEKASTAQYGESTLQMKSMTPSDQAQVRIAVKDVLTAPEYKTVLEAIMKDAKFAGEFAKAVSKDNKQIHKDLMKDPSYQKELVDMFKTPEMMKILSESIKTPDVRKVIMSSVTESMENPLFKLEIMKLLQSVVKEELTPKAEKKEEKKEGQSEDKGGEGGGESQESAQSSGESSG
;
A
#
# COMPACT_ATOMS: atom_id res chain seq x y z
N MET A 1 54.82 3.62 64.73
CA MET A 1 54.82 2.14 64.76
C MET A 1 53.43 1.51 64.97
N LEU A 2 52.37 2.26 65.32
CA LEU A 2 51.02 1.70 65.53
C LEU A 2 50.22 1.18 64.31
N PRO A 3 50.38 1.66 63.05
CA PRO A 3 49.47 1.24 61.97
C PRO A 3 49.83 -0.12 61.35
N ARG A 4 51.04 -0.65 61.58
CA ARG A 4 51.43 -1.99 61.13
C ARG A 4 50.88 -3.06 62.07
N LEU A 5 50.86 -2.82 63.38
CA LEU A 5 50.31 -3.73 64.38
C LEU A 5 48.78 -3.93 64.22
N ARG A 6 48.06 -2.86 63.83
CA ARG A 6 46.61 -2.94 63.55
C ARG A 6 46.28 -3.73 62.28
N ARG A 7 47.15 -3.71 61.27
CA ARG A 7 47.00 -4.51 60.03
C ARG A 7 47.29 -5.99 60.26
N TYR A 8 48.29 -6.33 61.08
CA TYR A 8 48.56 -7.73 61.45
C TYR A 8 47.46 -8.30 62.36
N GLY A 9 46.85 -7.51 63.24
CA GLY A 9 45.72 -7.92 64.06
C GLY A 9 44.48 -8.35 63.26
N CYS A 10 44.15 -7.63 62.16
CA CYS A 10 43.02 -7.99 61.30
C CYS A 10 43.25 -9.27 60.48
N ILE A 11 44.49 -9.54 60.07
CA ILE A 11 44.84 -10.75 59.30
C ILE A 11 44.84 -12.01 60.20
N LEU A 12 45.26 -11.85 61.47
CA LEU A 12 45.26 -12.94 62.46
C LEU A 12 43.84 -13.28 62.95
N GLY A 13 42.95 -12.28 63.04
CA GLY A 13 41.53 -12.50 63.39
C GLY A 13 40.72 -13.22 62.32
N MET A 14 41.03 -13.01 61.03
CA MET A 14 40.34 -13.69 59.92
C MET A 14 40.72 -15.18 59.81
N SER A 15 41.89 -15.55 60.30
CA SER A 15 42.38 -16.94 60.27
C SER A 15 41.76 -17.81 61.37
N LEU A 16 41.34 -17.22 62.50
CA LEU A 16 40.68 -17.95 63.59
C LEU A 16 39.21 -18.28 63.30
N LEU A 17 38.52 -17.55 62.41
CA LEU A 17 37.12 -17.82 62.08
C LEU A 17 36.94 -19.00 61.11
N LEU A 18 38.01 -19.44 60.44
CA LEU A 18 37.96 -20.59 59.52
C LEU A 18 38.25 -21.94 60.20
N THR A 19 38.71 -21.96 61.46
CA THR A 19 38.97 -23.21 62.22
C THR A 19 37.85 -23.57 63.22
N SER A 20 36.77 -22.79 63.28
CA SER A 20 35.63 -23.00 64.19
C SER A 20 34.43 -23.70 63.53
N CYS A 21 34.70 -24.68 62.67
CA CYS A 21 33.71 -25.69 62.30
C CYS A 21 34.43 -27.04 62.21
N GLY A 22 34.83 -27.57 63.36
CA GLY A 22 35.63 -28.79 63.44
C GLY A 22 35.85 -29.26 64.87
N ALA A 23 34.76 -29.76 65.49
CA ALA A 23 34.65 -30.69 66.62
C ALA A 23 33.26 -30.44 67.26
N GLU A 24 32.46 -31.40 67.73
CA GLU A 24 32.42 -32.84 67.75
C GLU A 24 31.05 -33.21 68.37
N SER A 25 30.33 -34.14 67.76
CA SER A 25 29.28 -34.94 68.37
C SER A 25 29.10 -36.11 67.39
N GLY A 26 29.33 -37.37 67.71
CA GLY A 26 29.25 -38.07 68.98
C GLY A 26 28.44 -39.32 68.67
N GLY A 27 29.09 -40.50 68.67
CA GLY A 27 28.44 -41.80 68.83
C GLY A 27 27.67 -42.41 67.64
N ASN A 28 28.32 -43.39 67.00
CA ASN A 28 27.77 -44.72 66.72
C ASN A 28 26.42 -44.87 65.98
N ASN A 29 26.46 -45.10 64.66
CA ASN A 29 25.97 -46.34 64.00
C ASN A 29 25.88 -46.20 62.46
N GLY A 30 26.54 -47.12 61.72
CA GLY A 30 26.00 -47.74 60.51
C GLY A 30 25.75 -46.91 59.24
N GLY A 31 26.67 -47.02 58.28
CA GLY A 31 26.34 -47.29 56.87
C GLY A 31 26.03 -46.11 55.93
N GLY A 32 26.87 -45.98 54.89
CA GLY A 32 26.48 -45.41 53.60
C GLY A 32 27.08 -44.05 53.24
N GLN A 33 28.22 -44.05 52.53
CA GLN A 33 28.49 -42.96 51.58
C GLN A 33 27.28 -42.88 50.64
N MET A 34 26.46 -41.82 50.73
CA MET A 34 25.54 -41.51 49.64
C MET A 34 26.37 -41.40 48.36
N SER A 35 26.11 -42.29 47.41
CA SER A 35 26.87 -42.34 46.16
C SER A 35 26.64 -41.04 45.40
N TYR A 36 27.68 -40.48 44.78
CA TYR A 36 27.53 -39.30 43.91
C TYR A 36 26.45 -39.49 42.85
N LYS A 37 26.18 -40.75 42.45
CA LYS A 37 25.05 -41.10 41.58
C LYS A 37 23.68 -40.84 42.22
N GLU A 38 23.48 -41.13 43.49
CA GLU A 38 22.21 -40.87 44.20
C GLU A 38 22.00 -39.38 44.44
N VAL A 39 23.06 -38.64 44.80
CA VAL A 39 22.96 -37.18 44.92
C VAL A 39 22.69 -36.55 43.56
N LYS A 40 23.32 -37.05 42.49
CA LYS A 40 23.08 -36.57 41.13
C LYS A 40 21.66 -36.89 40.65
N SER A 41 21.14 -38.10 40.88
CA SER A 41 19.77 -38.44 40.51
C SER A 41 18.76 -37.60 41.30
N MET A 42 19.01 -37.38 42.59
CA MET A 42 18.17 -36.52 43.42
C MET A 42 18.17 -35.07 42.92
N VAL A 43 19.31 -34.51 42.52
CA VAL A 43 19.39 -33.15 41.95
C VAL A 43 18.70 -33.08 40.58
N ILE A 44 18.85 -34.12 39.75
CA ILE A 44 18.15 -34.19 38.46
C ILE A 44 16.64 -34.28 38.65
N ASP A 45 16.17 -35.06 39.63
CA ASP A 45 14.75 -35.17 39.95
C ASP A 45 14.21 -33.86 40.55
N ILE A 46 14.99 -33.16 41.39
CA ILE A 46 14.62 -31.83 41.89
C ILE A 46 14.52 -30.82 40.73
N LEU A 47 15.52 -30.76 39.84
CA LEU A 47 15.51 -29.85 38.69
C LEU A 47 14.47 -30.22 37.63
N GLY A 48 14.15 -31.51 37.50
CA GLY A 48 13.15 -32.04 36.58
C GLY A 48 11.73 -32.00 37.12
N SER A 49 11.55 -31.81 38.43
CA SER A 49 10.24 -31.70 39.06
C SER A 49 9.53 -30.41 38.66
N GLU A 50 8.21 -30.48 38.53
CA GLU A 50 7.37 -29.36 38.10
C GLU A 50 7.51 -28.14 39.01
N GLU A 51 7.81 -28.33 40.30
CA GLU A 51 8.06 -27.24 41.24
C GLU A 51 9.32 -26.44 40.91
N ALA A 52 10.40 -27.08 40.45
CA ALA A 52 11.61 -26.37 40.05
C ALA A 52 11.41 -25.60 38.75
N GLN A 53 10.69 -26.18 37.79
CA GLN A 53 10.31 -25.46 36.56
C GLN A 53 9.46 -24.23 36.87
N LYS A 54 8.46 -24.38 37.75
CA LYS A 54 7.58 -23.28 38.17
C LYS A 54 8.30 -22.25 39.04
N ALA A 55 9.28 -22.66 39.83
CA ALA A 55 10.13 -21.76 40.60
C ALA A 55 11.09 -20.98 39.68
N MET A 56 11.64 -21.62 38.64
CA MET A 56 12.45 -20.94 37.63
C MET A 56 11.62 -19.95 36.81
N GLU A 57 10.40 -20.32 36.39
CA GLU A 57 9.48 -19.43 35.67
C GLU A 57 9.04 -18.25 36.54
N LYS A 58 8.79 -18.47 37.82
CA LYS A 58 8.49 -17.39 38.78
C LYS A 58 9.69 -16.50 39.05
N ALA A 59 10.89 -17.07 39.21
CA ALA A 59 12.12 -16.31 39.41
C ALA A 59 12.48 -15.49 38.16
N SER A 60 12.31 -16.06 36.97
CA SER A 60 12.54 -15.36 35.71
C SER A 60 11.53 -14.23 35.51
N THR A 61 10.25 -14.48 35.79
CA THR A 61 9.18 -13.47 35.67
C THR A 61 9.32 -12.36 36.70
N ALA A 62 9.67 -12.69 37.95
CA ALA A 62 9.84 -11.73 39.04
C ALA A 62 11.05 -10.80 38.84
N GLN A 63 12.11 -11.27 38.17
CA GLN A 63 13.33 -10.49 37.99
C GLN A 63 13.37 -9.75 36.64
N TYR A 64 12.69 -10.23 35.59
CA TYR A 64 12.88 -9.73 34.22
C TYR A 64 11.62 -9.45 33.39
N GLY A 65 10.41 -9.77 33.90
CA GLY A 65 9.15 -9.56 33.17
C GLY A 65 8.99 -10.46 31.94
N GLU A 66 7.73 -10.72 31.58
CA GLU A 66 7.26 -11.83 30.72
C GLU A 66 7.84 -11.90 29.28
N SER A 67 8.61 -10.93 28.80
CA SER A 67 9.01 -10.90 27.37
C SER A 67 10.43 -10.40 27.06
N THR A 68 11.31 -10.22 28.05
CA THR A 68 12.63 -9.56 27.82
C THR A 68 13.85 -10.41 28.19
N LEU A 69 13.67 -11.70 28.51
CA LEU A 69 14.70 -12.51 29.16
C LEU A 69 15.91 -12.85 28.27
N GLN A 70 15.76 -12.93 26.95
CA GLN A 70 16.85 -13.43 26.10
C GLN A 70 17.75 -12.30 25.58
N MET A 71 17.18 -11.21 25.05
CA MET A 71 18.00 -10.16 24.43
C MET A 71 18.80 -9.32 25.46
N LYS A 72 18.25 -9.10 26.66
CA LYS A 72 18.83 -8.17 27.65
C LYS A 72 19.88 -8.80 28.57
N SER A 73 19.94 -10.15 28.62
CA SER A 73 20.95 -10.93 29.33
C SER A 73 22.09 -11.41 28.42
N MET A 74 21.94 -11.25 27.09
CA MET A 74 22.95 -11.57 26.09
C MET A 74 24.10 -10.57 26.09
N THR A 75 25.32 -11.05 25.86
CA THR A 75 26.48 -10.15 25.68
C THR A 75 26.28 -9.32 24.40
N PRO A 76 26.91 -8.13 24.28
CA PRO A 76 26.82 -7.33 23.05
C PRO A 76 27.22 -8.09 21.78
N SER A 77 28.09 -9.10 21.90
CA SER A 77 28.47 -9.99 20.81
C SER A 77 27.33 -10.90 20.36
N ASP A 78 26.59 -11.49 21.31
CA ASP A 78 25.48 -12.39 21.01
C ASP A 78 24.31 -11.62 20.39
N GLN A 79 24.05 -10.39 20.85
CA GLN A 79 23.07 -9.51 20.21
C GLN A 79 23.42 -9.20 18.75
N ALA A 80 24.71 -9.00 18.44
CA ALA A 80 25.16 -8.78 17.07
C ALA A 80 24.94 -10.02 16.19
N GLN A 81 25.21 -11.22 16.72
CA GLN A 81 24.98 -12.49 16.01
C GLN A 81 23.48 -12.72 15.76
N VAL A 82 22.62 -12.44 16.74
CA VAL A 82 21.16 -12.52 16.56
C VAL A 82 20.68 -11.54 15.49
N ARG A 83 21.18 -10.29 15.48
CA ARG A 83 20.82 -9.32 14.43
C ARG A 83 21.26 -9.77 13.04
N ILE A 84 22.45 -10.36 12.92
CA ILE A 84 22.95 -10.90 11.64
C ILE A 84 22.06 -12.06 11.18
N ALA A 85 21.77 -13.01 12.06
CA ALA A 85 20.89 -14.13 11.74
C ALA A 85 19.48 -13.67 11.33
N VAL A 86 18.89 -12.71 12.05
CA VAL A 86 17.58 -12.13 11.70
C VAL A 86 17.65 -11.42 10.35
N LYS A 87 18.68 -10.63 10.09
CA LYS A 87 18.88 -9.97 8.79
C LYS A 87 19.02 -10.99 7.67
N ASP A 88 19.80 -12.03 7.86
CA ASP A 88 20.05 -13.06 6.86
C ASP A 88 18.75 -13.84 6.55
N VAL A 89 17.95 -14.17 7.57
CA VAL A 89 16.62 -14.79 7.38
C VAL A 89 15.66 -13.84 6.66
N LEU A 90 15.58 -12.57 7.06
CA LEU A 90 14.65 -11.61 6.46
C LEU A 90 15.03 -11.19 5.03
N THR A 91 16.32 -11.28 4.68
CA THR A 91 16.84 -10.94 3.34
C THR A 91 17.03 -12.16 2.44
N ALA A 92 16.83 -13.36 2.98
CA ALA A 92 16.88 -14.59 2.20
C ALA A 92 15.78 -14.60 1.13
N PRO A 93 16.08 -14.98 -0.12
CA PRO A 93 15.09 -15.00 -1.20
C PRO A 93 13.92 -15.96 -0.91
N GLU A 94 14.15 -17.01 -0.12
CA GLU A 94 13.14 -17.97 0.31
C GLU A 94 12.10 -17.32 1.25
N TYR A 95 12.50 -16.33 2.05
CA TYR A 95 11.62 -15.69 3.03
C TYR A 95 10.49 -14.88 2.38
N LYS A 96 10.65 -14.45 1.13
CA LYS A 96 9.57 -13.83 0.36
C LYS A 96 8.33 -14.72 0.28
N THR A 97 8.51 -16.02 0.06
CA THR A 97 7.38 -16.97 -0.05
C THR A 97 6.68 -17.18 1.29
N VAL A 98 7.45 -17.21 2.37
CA VAL A 98 6.94 -17.30 3.74
C VAL A 98 6.16 -16.03 4.10
N LEU A 99 6.72 -14.86 3.79
CA LEU A 99 6.05 -13.58 4.02
C LEU A 99 4.74 -13.47 3.22
N GLU A 100 4.73 -13.89 1.96
CA GLU A 100 3.51 -13.95 1.15
C GLU A 100 2.45 -14.88 1.74
N ALA A 101 2.86 -16.04 2.28
CA ALA A 101 1.94 -16.96 2.95
C ALA A 101 1.35 -16.34 4.23
N ILE A 102 2.17 -15.66 5.03
CA ILE A 102 1.74 -14.96 6.25
C ILE A 102 0.79 -13.80 5.91
N MET A 103 1.07 -13.02 4.87
CA MET A 103 0.23 -11.90 4.43
C MET A 103 -1.14 -12.34 3.91
N LYS A 104 -1.29 -13.59 3.47
CA LYS A 104 -2.57 -14.17 3.04
C LYS A 104 -3.41 -14.68 4.21
N ASP A 105 -2.84 -14.83 5.40
CA ASP A 105 -3.60 -15.19 6.59
C ASP A 105 -4.46 -14.00 7.04
N ALA A 106 -5.77 -14.20 7.17
CA ALA A 106 -6.71 -13.12 7.47
C ALA A 106 -6.53 -12.52 8.87
N LYS A 107 -6.05 -13.29 9.86
CA LYS A 107 -5.81 -12.77 11.21
C LYS A 107 -4.58 -11.86 11.19
N PHE A 108 -3.50 -12.34 10.58
CA PHE A 108 -2.29 -11.54 10.43
C PHE A 108 -2.56 -10.29 9.58
N ALA A 109 -3.19 -10.43 8.40
CA ALA A 109 -3.52 -9.32 7.54
C ALA A 109 -4.42 -8.28 8.23
N GLY A 110 -5.38 -8.74 9.06
CA GLY A 110 -6.26 -7.85 9.83
C GLY A 110 -5.52 -7.05 10.90
N GLU A 111 -4.62 -7.68 11.66
CA GLU A 111 -3.80 -7.00 12.66
C GLU A 111 -2.75 -6.09 12.03
N PHE A 112 -2.09 -6.55 10.96
CA PHE A 112 -1.15 -5.77 10.18
C PHE A 112 -1.81 -4.53 9.57
N ALA A 113 -2.98 -4.69 8.95
CA ALA A 113 -3.74 -3.56 8.41
C ALA A 113 -4.11 -2.55 9.50
N LYS A 114 -4.50 -3.00 10.70
CA LYS A 114 -4.77 -2.10 11.83
C LYS A 114 -3.52 -1.34 12.28
N ALA A 115 -2.38 -2.03 12.39
CA ALA A 115 -1.11 -1.43 12.80
C ALA A 115 -0.63 -0.36 11.80
N VAL A 116 -0.76 -0.64 10.50
CA VAL A 116 -0.24 0.23 9.44
C VAL A 116 -1.28 1.26 8.94
N SER A 117 -2.56 1.12 9.29
CA SER A 117 -3.65 1.97 8.79
C SER A 117 -3.40 3.47 8.97
N LYS A 118 -2.88 3.89 10.13
CA LYS A 118 -2.59 5.30 10.43
C LYS A 118 -1.53 5.87 9.48
N ASP A 119 -0.42 5.15 9.33
CA ASP A 119 0.69 5.58 8.50
C ASP A 119 0.34 5.46 7.02
N ASN A 120 -0.39 4.41 6.62
CA ASN A 120 -0.90 4.27 5.26
C ASN A 120 -1.83 5.42 4.86
N LYS A 121 -2.71 5.86 5.77
CA LYS A 121 -3.55 7.04 5.54
C LYS A 121 -2.72 8.31 5.37
N GLN A 122 -1.62 8.44 6.12
CA GLN A 122 -0.72 9.58 5.99
C GLN A 122 0.02 9.54 4.64
N ILE A 123 0.56 8.39 4.26
CA ILE A 123 1.20 8.18 2.96
C ILE A 123 0.25 8.53 1.82
N HIS A 124 -0.99 8.03 1.82
CA HIS A 124 -1.96 8.37 0.79
C HIS A 124 -2.29 9.88 0.73
N LYS A 125 -2.37 10.55 1.88
CA LYS A 125 -2.57 12.02 1.91
C LYS A 125 -1.39 12.79 1.35
N ASP A 126 -0.17 12.32 1.60
CA ASP A 126 1.03 12.99 1.11
C ASP A 126 1.27 12.69 -0.37
N LEU A 127 0.98 11.47 -0.83
CA LEU A 127 0.93 11.12 -2.26
C LEU A 127 -0.07 12.01 -3.02
N MET A 128 -1.25 12.29 -2.46
CA MET A 128 -2.20 13.21 -3.11
C MET A 128 -1.67 14.62 -3.31
N LYS A 129 -0.65 15.06 -2.56
CA LYS A 129 0.00 16.35 -2.73
C LYS A 129 1.21 16.29 -3.66
N ASP A 130 1.66 15.09 -4.02
CA ASP A 130 2.80 14.90 -4.91
C ASP A 130 2.40 15.17 -6.38
N PRO A 131 3.15 16.00 -7.11
CA PRO A 131 2.83 16.32 -8.51
C PRO A 131 2.84 15.12 -9.44
N SER A 132 3.68 14.10 -9.19
CA SER A 132 3.78 12.91 -10.04
C SER A 132 2.55 12.03 -9.86
N TYR A 133 2.14 11.80 -8.61
CA TYR A 133 0.93 11.05 -8.30
C TYR A 133 -0.34 11.78 -8.78
N GLN A 134 -0.38 13.12 -8.68
CA GLN A 134 -1.47 13.91 -9.26
C GLN A 134 -1.57 13.74 -10.77
N LYS A 135 -0.44 13.69 -11.47
CA LYS A 135 -0.43 13.45 -12.93
C LYS A 135 -1.01 12.09 -13.27
N GLU A 136 -0.60 11.04 -12.55
CA GLU A 136 -1.16 9.69 -12.73
C GLU A 136 -2.67 9.65 -12.43
N LEU A 137 -3.13 10.33 -11.38
CA LEU A 137 -4.55 10.47 -11.07
C LEU A 137 -5.32 11.17 -12.19
N VAL A 138 -4.78 12.26 -12.74
CA VAL A 138 -5.39 12.99 -13.87
C VAL A 138 -5.48 12.09 -15.11
N ASP A 139 -4.46 11.29 -15.37
CA ASP A 139 -4.49 10.36 -16.49
C ASP A 139 -5.49 9.22 -16.26
N MET A 140 -5.68 8.77 -15.02
CA MET A 140 -6.75 7.85 -14.64
C MET A 140 -8.15 8.46 -14.86
N PHE A 141 -8.34 9.76 -14.59
CA PHE A 141 -9.61 10.45 -14.89
C PHE A 141 -9.91 10.58 -16.40
N LYS A 142 -8.88 10.52 -17.26
CA LYS A 142 -9.06 10.54 -18.73
C LYS A 142 -9.38 9.16 -19.31
N THR A 143 -9.47 8.11 -18.49
CA THR A 143 -9.89 6.80 -18.97
C THR A 143 -11.33 6.84 -19.48
N PRO A 144 -11.68 6.01 -20.49
CA PRO A 144 -13.01 6.01 -21.09
C PRO A 144 -14.14 5.68 -20.08
N GLU A 145 -13.86 4.87 -19.06
CA GLU A 145 -14.82 4.58 -18.00
C GLU A 145 -15.14 5.82 -17.15
N MET A 146 -14.11 6.57 -16.74
CA MET A 146 -14.29 7.80 -15.99
C MET A 146 -14.99 8.88 -16.83
N MET A 147 -14.69 8.96 -18.12
CA MET A 147 -15.41 9.83 -19.05
C MET A 147 -16.89 9.46 -19.17
N LYS A 148 -17.24 8.17 -19.14
CA LYS A 148 -18.64 7.70 -19.17
C LYS A 148 -19.38 8.13 -17.90
N ILE A 149 -18.78 7.93 -16.72
CA ILE A 149 -19.34 8.39 -15.44
C ILE A 149 -19.54 9.91 -15.45
N LEU A 150 -18.56 10.66 -15.99
CA LEU A 150 -18.69 12.11 -16.12
C LEU A 150 -19.81 12.52 -17.09
N SER A 151 -19.95 11.83 -18.22
CA SER A 151 -21.03 12.06 -19.19
C SER A 151 -22.41 11.78 -18.59
N GLU A 152 -22.55 10.70 -17.82
CA GLU A 152 -23.78 10.39 -17.07
C GLU A 152 -24.05 11.44 -15.99
N SER A 153 -23.02 11.91 -15.30
CA SER A 153 -23.12 12.96 -14.29
C SER A 153 -23.61 14.29 -14.89
N ILE A 154 -23.15 14.67 -16.10
CA ILE A 154 -23.61 15.89 -16.79
C ILE A 154 -25.09 15.79 -17.21
N LYS A 155 -25.59 14.57 -17.45
CA LYS A 155 -27.00 14.34 -17.83
C LYS A 155 -27.95 14.39 -16.64
N THR A 156 -27.44 14.47 -15.41
CA THR A 156 -28.27 14.59 -14.21
C THR A 156 -29.13 15.86 -14.26
N PRO A 157 -30.34 15.84 -13.68
CA PRO A 157 -31.27 16.97 -13.75
C PRO A 157 -30.68 18.26 -13.14
N ASP A 158 -29.83 18.16 -12.13
CA ASP A 158 -29.25 19.34 -11.49
C ASP A 158 -28.18 20.01 -12.36
N VAL A 159 -27.31 19.24 -13.01
CA VAL A 159 -26.38 19.80 -14.01
C VAL A 159 -27.14 20.34 -15.22
N ARG A 160 -28.21 19.67 -15.65
CA ARG A 160 -29.07 20.17 -16.74
C ARG A 160 -29.71 21.52 -16.38
N LYS A 161 -30.15 21.74 -15.15
CA LYS A 161 -30.67 23.05 -14.71
C LYS A 161 -29.60 24.14 -14.82
N VAL A 162 -28.38 23.87 -14.38
CA VAL A 162 -27.25 24.81 -14.49
C VAL A 162 -26.95 25.13 -15.96
N ILE A 163 -26.92 24.10 -16.82
CA ILE A 163 -26.74 24.28 -18.26
C ILE A 163 -27.87 25.12 -18.85
N MET A 164 -29.13 24.83 -18.52
CA MET A 164 -30.28 25.59 -19.02
C MET A 164 -30.27 27.04 -18.53
N SER A 165 -29.87 27.30 -17.28
CA SER A 165 -29.68 28.66 -16.77
C SER A 165 -28.61 29.40 -17.56
N SER A 166 -27.44 28.77 -17.74
CA SER A 166 -26.32 29.37 -18.49
C SER A 166 -26.67 29.63 -19.97
N VAL A 167 -27.45 28.74 -20.60
CA VAL A 167 -27.97 28.95 -21.96
C VAL A 167 -28.96 30.11 -21.98
N THR A 168 -29.85 30.20 -20.99
CA THR A 168 -30.83 31.30 -20.89
C THR A 168 -30.12 32.64 -20.70
N GLU A 169 -29.14 32.72 -19.80
CA GLU A 169 -28.31 33.91 -19.59
C GLU A 169 -27.53 34.29 -20.86
N SER A 170 -27.03 33.30 -21.60
CA SER A 170 -26.36 33.52 -22.88
C SER A 170 -27.33 34.06 -23.95
N MET A 171 -28.57 33.59 -23.97
CA MET A 171 -29.62 34.10 -24.85
C MET A 171 -30.05 35.53 -24.49
N GLU A 172 -29.91 35.93 -23.24
CA GLU A 172 -30.17 37.30 -22.81
C GLU A 172 -29.08 38.28 -23.25
N ASN A 173 -27.88 37.77 -23.55
CA ASN A 173 -26.74 38.57 -24.01
C ASN A 173 -27.09 39.32 -25.31
N PRO A 174 -26.94 40.66 -25.34
CA PRO A 174 -27.24 41.47 -26.52
C PRO A 174 -26.51 41.04 -27.80
N LEU A 175 -25.26 40.57 -27.69
CA LEU A 175 -24.51 40.07 -28.86
C LEU A 175 -25.14 38.80 -29.42
N PHE A 176 -25.59 37.89 -28.55
CA PHE A 176 -26.25 36.66 -28.99
C PHE A 176 -27.62 36.95 -29.62
N LYS A 177 -28.39 37.89 -29.05
CA LYS A 177 -29.66 38.36 -29.62
C LYS A 177 -29.47 38.96 -31.01
N LEU A 178 -28.45 39.79 -31.21
CA LEU A 178 -28.15 40.37 -32.53
C LEU A 178 -27.81 39.29 -33.56
N GLU A 179 -27.06 38.27 -33.16
CA GLU A 179 -26.66 37.18 -34.04
C GLU A 179 -27.85 36.30 -34.40
N ILE A 180 -28.74 36.02 -33.44
CA ILE A 180 -30.04 35.39 -33.71
C ILE A 180 -30.87 36.24 -34.67
N MET A 181 -30.98 37.54 -34.44
CA MET A 181 -31.74 38.43 -35.32
C MET A 181 -31.17 38.47 -36.74
N LYS A 182 -29.84 38.50 -36.91
CA LYS A 182 -29.18 38.41 -38.22
C LYS A 182 -29.50 37.07 -38.92
N LEU A 183 -29.49 35.97 -38.17
CA LEU A 183 -29.83 34.64 -38.71
C LEU A 183 -31.32 34.56 -39.11
N LEU A 184 -32.23 35.11 -38.30
CA LEU A 184 -33.64 35.19 -38.69
C LEU A 184 -33.81 36.05 -39.96
N GLN A 185 -33.09 37.17 -40.06
CA GLN A 185 -33.14 38.00 -41.26
C GLN A 185 -32.59 37.29 -42.51
N SER A 186 -31.56 36.45 -42.38
CA SER A 186 -31.04 35.67 -43.52
C SER A 186 -32.01 34.57 -43.95
N VAL A 187 -32.58 33.81 -43.01
CA VAL A 187 -33.58 32.77 -43.30
C VAL A 187 -34.83 33.38 -43.93
N VAL A 188 -35.32 34.51 -43.39
CA VAL A 188 -36.47 35.22 -43.96
C VAL A 188 -36.16 35.75 -45.37
N LYS A 189 -34.93 36.24 -45.62
CA LYS A 189 -34.52 36.63 -46.97
C LYS A 189 -34.47 35.45 -47.92
N GLU A 190 -33.94 34.30 -47.50
CA GLU A 190 -33.87 33.09 -48.32
C GLU A 190 -35.26 32.52 -48.65
N GLU A 191 -36.18 32.50 -47.69
CA GLU A 191 -37.56 32.02 -47.87
C GLU A 191 -38.46 33.02 -48.62
N LEU A 192 -38.26 34.33 -48.45
CA LEU A 192 -39.02 35.38 -49.14
C LEU A 192 -38.43 35.77 -50.50
N THR A 193 -37.20 35.38 -50.83
CA THR A 193 -36.77 35.33 -52.23
C THR A 193 -37.36 34.06 -52.83
N PRO A 194 -38.47 34.13 -53.60
CA PRO A 194 -38.83 32.99 -54.42
C PRO A 194 -37.59 32.63 -55.24
N LYS A 195 -37.23 31.35 -55.24
CA LYS A 195 -36.41 30.79 -56.32
C LYS A 195 -37.15 31.13 -57.61
N ALA A 196 -36.81 32.27 -58.20
CA ALA A 196 -37.34 32.70 -59.46
C ALA A 196 -37.08 31.55 -60.44
N GLU A 197 -38.20 31.08 -60.98
CA GLU A 197 -38.30 30.04 -61.96
C GLU A 197 -37.20 30.21 -63.02
N LYS A 198 -36.27 29.25 -63.09
CA LYS A 198 -35.55 29.01 -64.34
C LYS A 198 -36.54 28.34 -65.29
N LYS A 199 -37.37 29.17 -65.93
CA LYS A 199 -38.15 28.79 -67.11
C LYS A 199 -38.18 29.96 -68.08
N GLU A 200 -37.14 30.06 -68.90
CA GLU A 200 -37.26 30.61 -70.25
C GLU A 200 -36.64 29.63 -71.24
N GLU A 201 -37.51 29.09 -72.09
CA GLU A 201 -37.16 28.38 -73.31
C GLU A 201 -36.92 29.38 -74.46
N LYS A 202 -35.79 29.18 -75.16
CA LYS A 202 -35.59 29.16 -76.63
C LYS A 202 -35.62 30.44 -77.50
N LYS A 203 -34.55 30.48 -78.31
CA LYS A 203 -34.36 30.97 -79.72
C LYS A 203 -34.23 32.49 -79.89
N GLU A 204 -33.38 33.06 -80.74
CA GLU A 204 -32.45 32.75 -81.86
C GLU A 204 -31.61 34.05 -82.02
N GLY A 205 -30.37 34.15 -82.50
CA GLY A 205 -29.40 33.23 -83.10
C GLY A 205 -28.09 33.99 -83.46
N GLN A 206 -27.13 33.23 -84.03
CA GLN A 206 -25.89 33.61 -84.76
C GLN A 206 -24.84 34.48 -84.02
N SER A 207 -23.53 34.23 -84.08
CA SER A 207 -22.71 33.39 -84.96
C SER A 207 -21.33 33.18 -84.32
N GLU A 208 -20.69 32.06 -84.68
CA GLU A 208 -19.23 31.85 -84.86
C GLU A 208 -18.31 32.00 -83.63
N ASP A 209 -17.25 31.23 -83.42
CA ASP A 209 -16.52 30.21 -84.19
C ASP A 209 -15.50 29.57 -83.21
N LYS A 210 -14.99 28.39 -83.56
CA LYS A 210 -13.90 27.60 -82.96
C LYS A 210 -14.15 26.93 -81.61
N GLY A 211 -13.97 25.64 -81.47
CA GLY A 211 -13.40 24.62 -82.35
C GLY A 211 -13.20 23.33 -81.56
N GLY A 212 -13.02 22.21 -82.27
CA GLY A 212 -12.91 20.83 -81.75
C GLY A 212 -11.91 20.66 -80.59
N GLU A 213 -12.01 19.61 -79.78
CA GLU A 213 -11.79 18.22 -80.20
C GLU A 213 -12.37 17.30 -79.09
N GLY A 214 -13.27 16.35 -79.42
CA GLY A 214 -12.98 14.90 -79.42
C GLY A 214 -12.90 14.32 -78.00
N GLY A 215 -13.90 13.62 -77.46
CA GLY A 215 -14.63 12.47 -78.02
C GLY A 215 -14.10 11.19 -77.38
N GLY A 216 -14.75 10.70 -76.31
CA GLY A 216 -15.36 9.35 -76.27
C GLY A 216 -14.36 8.31 -75.73
N GLU A 217 -14.72 7.20 -75.11
CA GLU A 217 -15.96 6.60 -74.63
C GLU A 217 -15.48 5.37 -73.81
N SER A 218 -16.42 4.69 -73.14
CA SER A 218 -16.32 3.27 -72.75
C SER A 218 -15.45 2.94 -71.52
N GLN A 219 -15.78 1.97 -70.66
CA GLN A 219 -17.01 1.25 -70.33
C GLN A 219 -16.61 0.32 -69.17
N GLU A 220 -17.55 0.11 -68.25
CA GLU A 220 -17.87 -1.19 -67.65
C GLU A 220 -17.08 -1.84 -66.52
N SER A 221 -17.82 -2.76 -65.87
CA SER A 221 -17.58 -3.67 -64.75
C SER A 221 -17.70 -3.03 -63.35
N ALA A 222 -18.84 -3.05 -62.66
CA ALA A 222 -19.79 -4.12 -62.28
C ALA A 222 -19.30 -5.05 -61.15
N GLN A 223 -20.17 -5.14 -60.13
CA GLN A 223 -20.32 -6.23 -59.15
C GLN A 223 -19.21 -6.39 -58.08
N SER A 224 -19.47 -6.78 -56.83
CA SER A 224 -20.65 -7.37 -56.17
C SER A 224 -20.39 -7.40 -54.65
N SER A 225 -21.47 -7.37 -53.85
CA SER A 225 -21.72 -8.08 -52.56
C SER A 225 -20.67 -8.00 -51.44
N GLY A 226 -21.00 -7.67 -50.18
CA GLY A 226 -22.17 -8.11 -49.42
C GLY A 226 -21.95 -9.52 -48.84
N GLU A 227 -22.19 -9.68 -47.53
CA GLU A 227 -22.03 -10.87 -46.65
C GLU A 227 -20.64 -11.12 -46.05
N SER A 228 -20.48 -11.65 -44.84
CA SER A 228 -21.34 -11.81 -43.64
C SER A 228 -20.46 -12.44 -42.54
N SER A 229 -20.84 -12.20 -41.29
CA SER A 229 -20.66 -13.07 -40.11
C SER A 229 -19.28 -13.66 -39.76
N GLY A 230 -18.82 -13.22 -38.57
CA GLY A 230 -18.10 -14.00 -37.56
C GLY A 230 -18.46 -13.44 -36.20
#